data_AF-A0A9R1V2G2-F1
#
_entry.id   AF-A0A9R1V2G2-F1
#
_cell.length_a   1.000
_cell.length_b   1.000
_cell.length_c   1.000
_cell.angle_alpha   90.00
_cell.angle_beta   90.00
_cell.angle_gamma   90.00
#
_symmetry.space_group_name_H-M   'P 1'
#
loop_
_entity.id
_entity.type
_entity.pdbx_description
1 polymer ?
#
loop_
_entity_poly.entity_id
_entity_poly.type
_entity_poly.pdbx_seq_one_letter_code
_entity_poly.pdbx_strand_id
1 'polypeptide(L)'
;MVLYQGSFTLLLRKGIQLLAIFGTIPQLKLSNFRGTKIIFFGIWKLVLGCRVIYPWISRPFSSGGPQPQYDRSSVEDQVDPFSLVADELSIVANRLRSMVVAEVPKLASAAEYFFKMGVEGKRFRPTVILLMATALNVQISKPASEGVVDMFSTELRLRQQSIAEITEMIHVASLLHDDVLDDADTRRGIGSLNFVMGNKLAVLAGDFLLSRACITLASLKNTEVVSLIATAVEHLVTGETMQMSTSAEQRSSMDYYLQKTYYKTASLISNSCKSIALLTGQTTEVAMLAYEYGKNLVSIVLGNSESQTYLCFSTQ
;
A
#
# COMPACT_ATOMS: atom_id res chain seq x y z
N MET A 1 4.89 25.06 15.71
CA MET A 1 3.74 24.68 16.56
C MET A 1 2.39 25.13 15.98
N VAL A 2 2.22 26.35 15.44
CA VAL A 2 0.93 26.80 14.86
C VAL A 2 0.73 26.41 13.37
N LEU A 3 1.81 26.24 12.59
CA LEU A 3 1.71 25.88 11.16
C LEU A 3 1.31 24.41 10.89
N TYR A 4 1.45 23.51 11.87
CA TYR A 4 1.14 22.08 11.71
C TYR A 4 -0.35 21.74 11.88
N GLN A 5 -1.10 22.52 12.67
CA GLN A 5 -2.55 22.31 12.87
C GLN A 5 -3.37 22.70 11.62
N GLY A 6 -2.94 23.70 10.85
CA GLY A 6 -3.58 24.06 9.58
C GLY A 6 -3.43 22.97 8.51
N SER A 7 -2.27 22.31 8.46
CA SER A 7 -1.90 21.31 7.46
C SER A 7 -2.60 19.96 7.63
N PHE A 8 -2.84 19.53 8.87
CA PHE A 8 -3.65 18.34 9.17
C PHE A 8 -5.10 18.51 8.69
N THR A 9 -5.63 19.72 8.84
CA THR A 9 -6.99 20.09 8.41
C THR A 9 -7.12 20.11 6.89
N LEU A 10 -6.06 20.44 6.15
CA LEU A 10 -6.03 20.44 4.68
C LEU A 10 -5.95 19.03 4.09
N LEU A 11 -5.14 18.13 4.69
CA LEU A 11 -5.07 16.72 4.30
C LEU A 11 -6.38 15.99 4.58
N LEU A 12 -7.01 16.27 5.74
CA LEU A 12 -8.36 15.81 6.06
C LEU A 12 -9.40 16.37 5.09
N ARG A 13 -9.35 17.66 4.73
CA ARG A 13 -10.28 18.24 3.74
C ARG A 13 -10.16 17.60 2.35
N LYS A 14 -8.95 17.31 1.89
CA LYS A 14 -8.73 16.61 0.60
C LYS A 14 -9.15 15.13 0.66
N GLY A 15 -8.91 14.45 1.79
CA GLY A 15 -9.40 13.08 2.03
C GLY A 15 -10.93 12.99 2.15
N ILE A 16 -11.56 13.97 2.80
CA ILE A 16 -13.03 14.10 2.92
C ILE A 16 -13.65 14.46 1.57
N GLN A 17 -13.00 15.27 0.72
CA GLN A 17 -13.44 15.51 -0.66
C GLN A 17 -13.42 14.24 -1.52
N LEU A 18 -12.50 13.29 -1.28
CA LEU A 18 -12.51 11.99 -1.96
C LEU A 18 -13.68 11.09 -1.50
N LEU A 19 -14.00 11.13 -0.21
CA LEU A 19 -15.20 10.52 0.37
C LEU A 19 -16.48 11.16 -0.20
N ALA A 20 -16.46 12.46 -0.48
CA ALA A 20 -17.53 13.14 -1.18
C ALA A 20 -17.63 12.68 -2.64
N ILE A 21 -16.53 12.46 -3.38
CA ILE A 21 -16.57 11.96 -4.77
C ILE A 21 -17.16 10.53 -4.84
N PHE A 22 -16.88 9.66 -3.87
CA PHE A 22 -17.56 8.37 -3.76
C PHE A 22 -19.02 8.49 -3.25
N GLY A 23 -19.38 9.58 -2.57
CA GLY A 23 -20.73 9.88 -2.07
C GLY A 23 -21.61 10.71 -3.01
N THR A 24 -21.05 11.40 -4.01
CA THR A 24 -21.75 12.29 -4.95
C THR A 24 -21.85 11.73 -6.36
N ILE A 25 -21.64 10.43 -6.55
CA ILE A 25 -22.13 9.73 -7.75
C ILE A 25 -23.67 9.86 -7.74
N PRO A 26 -24.29 10.58 -8.68
CA PRO A 26 -25.73 10.76 -8.69
C PRO A 26 -26.40 9.41 -8.94
N GLN A 27 -27.14 8.90 -7.95
CA GLN A 27 -28.29 8.01 -8.10
C GLN A 27 -28.14 6.82 -9.08
N LEU A 28 -27.06 6.04 -8.97
CA LEU A 28 -27.16 4.61 -9.30
C LEU A 28 -27.80 3.94 -8.09
N LYS A 29 -29.06 3.49 -8.23
CA LYS A 29 -29.86 2.78 -7.21
C LYS A 29 -29.01 1.78 -6.41
N LEU A 30 -28.49 2.23 -5.27
CA LEU A 30 -27.58 1.54 -4.35
C LEU A 30 -28.38 0.87 -3.22
N SER A 31 -29.36 0.04 -3.55
CA SER A 31 -30.18 -0.63 -2.52
C SER A 31 -29.59 -1.93 -1.97
N ASN A 32 -28.42 -2.42 -2.42
CA ASN A 32 -27.88 -3.71 -1.96
C ASN A 32 -26.33 -3.82 -1.92
N PHE A 33 -25.64 -2.85 -1.30
CA PHE A 33 -24.17 -2.82 -1.23
C PHE A 33 -23.64 -2.79 0.22
N ARG A 34 -23.74 -3.92 0.95
CA ARG A 34 -23.09 -4.08 2.26
C ARG A 34 -21.59 -4.42 2.16
N GLY A 35 -21.16 -5.23 1.18
CA GLY A 35 -19.77 -5.73 1.10
C GLY A 35 -18.70 -4.70 0.72
N THR A 36 -18.95 -3.83 -0.25
CA THR A 36 -17.95 -2.84 -0.72
C THR A 36 -17.69 -1.73 0.30
N LYS A 37 -18.71 -1.38 1.10
CA LYS A 37 -18.56 -0.43 2.22
C LYS A 37 -17.63 -0.97 3.30
N ILE A 38 -17.71 -2.27 3.60
CA ILE A 38 -16.89 -2.93 4.63
C ILE A 38 -15.40 -2.93 4.25
N ILE A 39 -15.06 -3.14 2.97
CA ILE A 39 -13.66 -3.14 2.51
C ILE A 39 -13.04 -1.75 2.62
N PHE A 40 -13.74 -0.70 2.17
CA PHE A 40 -13.27 0.68 2.29
C PHE A 40 -13.19 1.16 3.74
N PHE A 41 -14.13 0.74 4.60
CA PHE A 41 -14.17 1.13 6.02
C PHE A 41 -13.16 0.34 6.88
N GLY A 42 -12.90 -0.93 6.56
CA GLY A 42 -11.88 -1.74 7.22
C GLY A 42 -10.48 -1.19 6.99
N ILE A 43 -10.15 -0.80 5.75
CA ILE A 43 -8.85 -0.20 5.42
C ILE A 43 -8.72 1.20 6.04
N TRP A 44 -9.82 1.97 6.14
CA TRP A 44 -9.87 3.25 6.86
C TRP A 44 -9.48 3.11 8.34
N LYS A 45 -9.82 1.99 8.99
CA LYS A 45 -9.53 1.76 10.41
C LYS A 45 -8.13 1.20 10.68
N LEU A 46 -7.59 0.42 9.73
CA LEU A 46 -6.19 -0.04 9.72
C LEU A 46 -5.21 1.15 9.71
N VAL A 47 -5.64 2.27 9.12
CA VAL A 47 -4.92 3.55 9.09
C VAL A 47 -5.01 4.31 10.42
N LEU A 48 -6.08 4.17 11.21
CA LEU A 48 -6.37 4.96 12.43
C LEU A 48 -6.20 4.15 13.74
N GLY A 49 -5.16 3.32 13.84
CA GLY A 49 -4.84 2.52 15.04
C GLY A 49 -4.46 3.30 16.31
N CYS A 50 -5.15 4.40 16.66
CA CYS A 50 -5.06 5.09 17.95
C CYS A 50 -6.45 5.47 18.45
N ARG A 51 -6.82 4.97 19.63
CA ARG A 51 -7.91 5.49 20.47
C ARG A 51 -7.62 6.97 20.76
N VAL A 52 -8.28 7.89 20.05
CA VAL A 52 -8.41 9.27 20.51
C VAL A 52 -9.88 9.61 20.52
N ILE A 53 -10.48 9.50 21.70
CA ILE A 53 -11.78 10.06 22.02
C ILE A 53 -11.55 11.57 22.14
N TYR A 54 -12.08 12.37 21.23
CA TYR A 54 -12.26 13.79 21.49
C TYR A 54 -13.59 13.96 22.23
N PRO A 55 -13.60 14.39 23.51
CA PRO A 55 -14.82 14.92 24.09
C PRO A 55 -15.01 16.31 23.48
N TRP A 56 -16.03 16.43 22.63
CA TRP A 56 -16.52 17.75 22.21
C TRP A 56 -16.96 18.50 23.47
N ILE A 57 -16.22 19.56 23.78
CA ILE A 57 -16.62 20.55 24.77
C ILE A 57 -17.85 21.25 24.20
N SER A 58 -19.03 20.85 24.68
CA SER A 58 -20.26 21.62 24.51
C SER A 58 -20.59 22.25 25.87
N ARG A 59 -20.31 23.54 26.02
CA ARG A 59 -20.89 24.35 27.10
C ARG A 59 -22.39 24.58 26.83
N PRO A 60 -23.21 24.72 27.88
CA PRO A 60 -24.63 24.44 27.80
C PRO A 60 -25.41 25.65 27.32
N PHE A 61 -26.42 25.42 26.48
CA PHE A 61 -27.54 26.33 26.35
C PHE A 61 -28.84 25.52 26.37
N SER A 62 -29.64 25.78 27.40
CA SER A 62 -30.91 25.14 27.69
C SER A 62 -32.00 25.61 26.74
N SER A 63 -32.75 24.67 26.16
CA SER A 63 -34.22 24.74 26.03
C SER A 63 -34.74 23.47 25.35
N GLY A 64 -35.73 22.85 25.98
CA GLY A 64 -36.20 21.50 25.70
C GLY A 64 -36.95 21.32 24.39
N GLY A 65 -36.67 20.20 23.73
CA GLY A 65 -37.48 19.57 22.69
C GLY A 65 -37.18 18.06 22.69
N PRO A 66 -38.11 17.18 22.26
CA PRO A 66 -37.95 15.74 22.40
C PRO A 66 -36.75 15.25 21.59
N GLN A 67 -35.77 14.63 22.25
CA GLN A 67 -34.66 14.00 21.55
C GLN A 67 -35.18 12.77 20.78
N PRO A 68 -34.88 12.64 19.47
CA PRO A 68 -35.04 11.37 18.81
C PRO A 68 -34.04 10.39 19.43
N GLN A 69 -34.57 9.35 20.07
CA GLN A 69 -33.84 8.22 20.60
C GLN A 69 -33.19 7.50 19.41
N TYR A 70 -31.95 7.87 19.08
CA TYR A 70 -31.15 7.17 18.09
C TYR A 70 -30.66 5.89 18.76
N ASP A 71 -31.36 4.80 18.48
CA ASP A 71 -30.98 3.47 18.93
C ASP A 71 -29.57 3.15 18.41
N ARG A 72 -28.61 3.11 19.33
CA ARG A 72 -27.20 2.83 19.06
C ARG A 72 -27.04 1.32 19.03
N SER A 73 -27.64 0.67 18.03
CA SER A 73 -27.66 -0.79 17.88
C SER A 73 -27.23 -1.22 16.48
N SER A 74 -25.96 -0.95 16.15
CA SER A 74 -25.21 -1.80 15.22
C SER A 74 -23.72 -1.66 15.53
N VAL A 75 -23.24 -2.58 16.35
CA VAL A 75 -21.81 -2.94 16.32
C VAL A 75 -21.62 -3.59 14.95
N GLU A 76 -21.23 -2.82 13.94
CA GLU A 76 -20.71 -3.42 12.71
C GLU A 76 -19.49 -4.25 13.12
N ASP A 77 -19.60 -5.58 12.97
CA ASP A 77 -18.51 -6.51 13.24
C ASP A 77 -17.26 -6.04 12.49
N GLN A 78 -16.24 -5.65 13.25
CA GLN A 78 -15.00 -5.12 12.72
C GLN A 78 -14.18 -6.27 12.15
N VAL A 79 -14.25 -6.46 10.84
CA VAL A 79 -13.40 -7.44 10.15
C VAL A 79 -12.02 -6.85 9.95
N ASP A 80 -10.99 -7.56 10.41
CA ASP A 80 -9.58 -7.21 10.19
C ASP A 80 -9.23 -7.35 8.69
N PRO A 81 -8.80 -6.29 7.99
CA PRO A 81 -8.47 -6.38 6.56
C PRO A 81 -7.36 -7.38 6.23
N PHE A 82 -6.42 -7.64 7.16
CA PHE A 82 -5.40 -8.66 6.94
C PHE A 82 -5.99 -10.08 6.96
N SER A 83 -6.99 -10.31 7.81
CA SER A 83 -7.71 -11.60 7.88
C SER A 83 -8.45 -11.94 6.59
N LEU A 84 -8.93 -10.93 5.85
CA LEU A 84 -9.65 -11.11 4.58
C LEU A 84 -8.81 -11.72 3.46
N VAL A 85 -7.49 -11.56 3.52
CA VAL A 85 -6.55 -12.03 2.48
C VAL A 85 -5.44 -12.89 3.07
N ALA A 86 -5.60 -13.39 4.31
CA ALA A 86 -4.56 -14.11 5.03
C ALA A 86 -4.06 -15.36 4.28
N ASP A 87 -4.98 -16.14 3.72
CA ASP A 87 -4.66 -17.34 2.96
C ASP A 87 -3.85 -16.99 1.71
N GLU A 88 -4.25 -15.96 0.97
CA GLU A 88 -3.54 -15.50 -0.22
C GLU A 88 -2.18 -14.88 0.10
N LEU A 89 -2.07 -14.16 1.22
CA LEU A 89 -0.78 -13.67 1.71
C LEU A 89 0.19 -14.81 1.97
N SER A 90 -0.30 -15.96 2.46
CA SER A 90 0.54 -17.15 2.64
C SER A 90 1.01 -17.73 1.30
N ILE A 91 0.14 -17.74 0.29
CA ILE A 91 0.45 -18.20 -1.07
C ILE A 91 1.50 -17.29 -1.71
N VAL A 92 1.30 -15.96 -1.66
CA VAL A 92 2.24 -14.96 -2.17
C VAL A 92 3.59 -15.09 -1.46
N ALA A 93 3.61 -15.25 -0.14
CA ALA A 93 4.86 -15.44 0.61
C ALA A 93 5.60 -16.73 0.21
N ASN A 94 4.88 -17.84 0.02
CA ASN A 94 5.46 -19.10 -0.47
C ASN A 94 6.06 -18.94 -1.88
N ARG A 95 5.34 -18.27 -2.78
CA ARG A 95 5.80 -18.04 -4.16
C ARG A 95 7.01 -17.12 -4.20
N LEU A 96 7.02 -16.04 -3.40
CA LEU A 96 8.18 -15.17 -3.23
C LEU A 96 9.41 -15.98 -2.83
N ARG A 97 9.32 -16.85 -1.82
CA ARG A 97 10.44 -17.74 -1.46
C ARG A 97 10.91 -18.62 -2.62
N SER A 98 9.97 -19.20 -3.39
CA SER A 98 10.33 -20.05 -4.52
C SER A 98 11.00 -19.30 -5.69
N MET A 99 10.68 -18.01 -5.87
CA MET A 99 11.25 -17.19 -6.94
C MET A 99 12.69 -16.74 -6.66
N VAL A 100 13.09 -16.76 -5.40
CA VAL A 100 14.38 -16.23 -4.92
C VAL A 100 15.48 -17.31 -4.95
N VAL A 101 15.15 -18.53 -5.39
CA VAL A 101 16.11 -19.59 -5.63
C VAL A 101 17.07 -19.18 -6.76
N ALA A 102 18.37 -19.23 -6.47
CA ALA A 102 19.45 -18.92 -7.41
C ALA A 102 20.42 -20.11 -7.52
N GLU A 103 21.02 -20.28 -8.70
CA GLU A 103 22.04 -21.32 -8.94
C GLU A 103 23.30 -21.10 -8.09
N VAL A 104 23.60 -19.83 -7.78
CA VAL A 104 24.73 -19.45 -6.93
C VAL A 104 24.27 -19.41 -5.47
N PRO A 105 24.75 -20.33 -4.60
CA PRO A 105 24.22 -20.45 -3.23
C PRO A 105 24.38 -19.19 -2.37
N LYS A 106 25.45 -18.43 -2.57
CA LYS A 106 25.67 -17.15 -1.87
C LYS A 106 24.61 -16.11 -2.23
N LEU A 107 24.24 -16.03 -3.51
CA LEU A 107 23.21 -15.11 -3.98
C LEU A 107 21.82 -15.53 -3.48
N ALA A 108 21.52 -16.83 -3.51
CA ALA A 108 20.28 -17.37 -2.96
C ALA A 108 20.14 -17.02 -1.47
N SER A 109 21.17 -17.28 -0.66
CA SER A 109 21.14 -16.96 0.77
C SER A 109 21.00 -15.46 1.06
N ALA A 110 21.57 -14.61 0.20
CA ALA A 110 21.49 -13.16 0.33
C ALA A 110 20.08 -12.65 0.00
N ALA A 111 19.50 -13.12 -1.10
CA ALA A 111 18.19 -12.71 -1.55
C ALA A 111 17.07 -13.30 -0.65
N GLU A 112 17.23 -14.51 -0.12
CA GLU A 112 16.29 -15.12 0.84
C GLU A 112 16.26 -14.43 2.20
N TYR A 113 17.28 -13.64 2.55
CA TYR A 113 17.47 -13.09 3.89
C TYR A 113 16.23 -12.36 4.43
N PHE A 114 15.51 -11.62 3.57
CA PHE A 114 14.30 -10.87 3.92
C PHE A 114 12.98 -11.63 3.73
N PHE A 115 13.02 -12.83 3.15
CA PHE A 115 11.86 -13.71 2.94
C PHE A 115 11.81 -14.90 3.92
N LYS A 116 12.74 -14.96 4.87
CA LYS A 116 12.72 -15.94 5.96
C LYS A 116 11.53 -15.68 6.90
N MET A 117 10.92 -16.77 7.36
CA MET A 117 9.85 -16.74 8.35
C MET A 117 10.29 -15.94 9.58
N GLY A 118 9.48 -14.95 9.98
CA GLY A 118 9.75 -14.06 11.12
C GLY A 118 10.43 -12.71 10.77
N VAL A 119 11.02 -12.57 9.57
CA VAL A 119 11.64 -11.32 9.08
C VAL A 119 10.73 -10.56 8.12
N GLU A 120 9.70 -11.24 7.58
CA GLU A 120 8.71 -10.64 6.71
C GLU A 120 7.98 -9.50 7.45
N GLY A 121 8.03 -8.29 6.88
CA GLY A 121 7.43 -7.11 7.49
C GLY A 121 5.90 -7.20 7.57
N LYS A 122 5.22 -6.08 7.82
CA LYS A 122 3.76 -6.01 8.02
C LYS A 122 2.90 -6.40 6.79
N ARG A 123 3.48 -6.96 5.72
CA ARG A 123 2.85 -7.39 4.45
C ARG A 123 1.78 -6.41 3.92
N PHE A 124 2.00 -5.12 4.15
CA PHE A 124 1.02 -4.09 3.87
C PHE A 124 0.75 -3.95 2.36
N ARG A 125 1.80 -3.93 1.53
CA ARG A 125 1.66 -3.74 0.07
C ARG A 125 0.90 -4.90 -0.58
N PRO A 126 1.26 -6.18 -0.34
CA PRO A 126 0.48 -7.30 -0.86
C PRO A 126 -0.99 -7.26 -0.42
N THR A 127 -1.26 -6.89 0.84
CA THR A 127 -2.62 -6.77 1.37
C THR A 127 -3.46 -5.76 0.58
N VAL A 128 -2.92 -4.56 0.37
CA VAL A 128 -3.61 -3.49 -0.39
C VAL A 128 -3.90 -3.94 -1.83
N ILE A 129 -2.94 -4.59 -2.48
CA ILE A 129 -3.05 -5.05 -3.87
C ILE A 129 -4.12 -6.16 -3.99
N LEU A 130 -4.11 -7.15 -3.10
CA LEU A 130 -5.07 -8.26 -3.09
C LEU A 130 -6.50 -7.79 -2.76
N LEU A 131 -6.64 -6.84 -1.83
CA LEU A 131 -7.94 -6.24 -1.53
C LEU A 131 -8.46 -5.41 -2.72
N MET A 132 -7.58 -4.65 -3.40
CA MET A 132 -7.95 -3.94 -4.64
C MET A 132 -8.42 -4.90 -5.73
N ALA A 133 -7.70 -6.00 -5.93
CA ALA A 133 -8.07 -7.05 -6.88
C ALA A 133 -9.47 -7.61 -6.58
N THR A 134 -9.75 -7.89 -5.31
CA THR A 134 -11.06 -8.37 -4.86
C THR A 134 -12.16 -7.33 -5.11
N ALA A 135 -11.90 -6.05 -4.82
CA ALA A 135 -12.86 -4.98 -5.02
C ALA A 135 -13.24 -4.77 -6.50
N LEU A 136 -12.28 -4.95 -7.43
CA LEU A 136 -12.51 -4.76 -8.86
C LEU A 136 -13.11 -6.01 -9.53
N ASN A 137 -12.84 -7.22 -9.04
CA ASN A 137 -13.42 -8.46 -9.58
C ASN A 137 -14.94 -8.57 -9.33
N VAL A 138 -15.46 -7.96 -8.26
CA VAL A 138 -16.91 -7.91 -7.98
C VAL A 138 -17.68 -7.26 -9.15
N GLN A 139 -17.07 -6.34 -9.88
CA GLN A 139 -17.71 -5.67 -11.03
C GLN A 139 -17.80 -6.57 -12.27
N ILE A 140 -16.92 -7.57 -12.41
CA ILE A 140 -16.93 -8.54 -13.54
C ILE A 140 -18.04 -9.60 -13.36
N SER A 141 -18.54 -9.81 -12.14
CA SER A 141 -19.40 -10.97 -11.79
C SER A 141 -20.84 -10.92 -12.35
N LYS A 142 -21.08 -10.25 -13.47
CA LYS A 142 -22.27 -10.42 -14.33
C LYS A 142 -21.76 -10.58 -15.78
N PRO A 143 -22.12 -11.62 -16.59
CA PRO A 143 -23.25 -12.58 -16.49
C PRO A 143 -22.97 -14.06 -16.96
N ALA A 144 -24.00 -14.92 -16.84
CA ALA A 144 -24.42 -16.03 -17.73
C ALA A 144 -23.36 -17.00 -18.36
N SER A 145 -22.84 -17.97 -17.59
CA SER A 145 -22.54 -19.37 -17.98
C SER A 145 -21.50 -19.98 -17.02
N GLU A 146 -21.88 -20.99 -16.25
CA GLU A 146 -21.17 -21.43 -15.04
C GLU A 146 -19.83 -22.16 -15.27
N GLY A 147 -19.48 -22.57 -16.51
CA GLY A 147 -18.31 -23.42 -16.76
C GLY A 147 -17.03 -22.73 -17.24
N VAL A 148 -17.12 -21.68 -18.07
CA VAL A 148 -15.93 -20.98 -18.64
C VAL A 148 -15.46 -19.84 -17.75
N VAL A 149 -16.36 -19.31 -16.92
CA VAL A 149 -16.09 -18.18 -16.01
C VAL A 149 -15.09 -18.54 -14.91
N ASP A 150 -15.06 -19.80 -14.46
CA ASP A 150 -14.22 -20.24 -13.33
C ASP A 150 -12.73 -20.36 -13.67
N MET A 151 -12.40 -20.83 -14.89
CA MET A 151 -11.01 -20.89 -15.34
C MET A 151 -10.43 -19.49 -15.58
N PHE A 152 -11.23 -18.60 -16.21
CA PHE A 152 -10.81 -17.22 -16.47
C PHE A 152 -10.65 -16.40 -15.19
N SER A 153 -11.55 -16.57 -14.21
CA SER A 153 -11.45 -15.90 -12.91
C SER A 153 -10.21 -16.35 -12.13
N THR A 154 -9.88 -17.64 -12.20
CA THR A 154 -8.68 -18.21 -11.58
C THR A 154 -7.40 -17.66 -12.23
N GLU A 155 -7.30 -17.65 -13.55
CA GLU A 155 -6.14 -17.10 -14.27
C GLU A 155 -5.96 -15.60 -14.00
N LEU A 156 -7.05 -14.83 -14.01
CA LEU A 156 -7.01 -13.41 -13.65
C LEU A 156 -6.50 -13.23 -12.22
N ARG A 157 -6.96 -14.04 -11.27
CA ARG A 157 -6.53 -13.96 -9.88
C ARG A 157 -5.04 -14.27 -9.71
N LEU A 158 -4.52 -15.26 -10.45
CA LEU A 158 -3.08 -15.57 -10.47
C LEU A 158 -2.27 -14.37 -10.97
N ARG A 159 -2.69 -13.74 -12.08
CA ARG A 159 -2.03 -12.54 -12.62
C ARG A 159 -2.08 -11.37 -11.64
N GLN A 160 -3.18 -11.20 -10.91
CA GLN A 160 -3.31 -10.19 -9.84
C GLN A 160 -2.39 -10.48 -8.65
N GLN A 161 -2.25 -11.75 -8.25
CA GLN A 161 -1.29 -12.17 -7.21
C GLN A 161 0.15 -11.91 -7.65
N SER A 162 0.48 -12.14 -8.92
CA SER A 162 1.80 -11.82 -9.48
C SER A 162 2.14 -10.33 -9.39
N ILE A 163 1.17 -9.42 -9.48
CA ILE A 163 1.42 -7.99 -9.20
C ILE A 163 1.84 -7.79 -7.74
N ALA A 164 1.18 -8.43 -6.77
CA ALA A 164 1.56 -8.34 -5.37
C ALA A 164 2.98 -8.90 -5.13
N GLU A 165 3.35 -9.99 -5.81
CA GLU A 165 4.68 -10.57 -5.78
C GLU A 165 5.74 -9.61 -6.38
N ILE A 166 5.48 -9.06 -7.57
CA ILE A 166 6.35 -8.08 -8.24
C ILE A 166 6.58 -6.85 -7.34
N THR A 167 5.51 -6.30 -6.77
CA THR A 167 5.59 -5.13 -5.90
C THR A 167 6.44 -5.40 -4.66
N GLU A 168 6.30 -6.56 -4.03
CA GLU A 168 7.09 -6.88 -2.84
C GLU A 168 8.56 -7.20 -3.19
N MET A 169 8.84 -7.84 -4.32
CA MET A 169 10.22 -8.03 -4.80
C MET A 169 10.92 -6.70 -5.06
N ILE A 170 10.26 -5.76 -5.73
CA ILE A 170 10.81 -4.41 -5.96
C ILE A 170 11.03 -3.68 -4.63
N HIS A 171 10.08 -3.79 -3.69
CA HIS A 171 10.24 -3.18 -2.37
C HIS A 171 11.43 -3.75 -1.59
N VAL A 172 11.61 -5.08 -1.59
CA VAL A 172 12.74 -5.71 -0.89
C VAL A 172 14.06 -5.36 -1.59
N ALA A 173 14.08 -5.32 -2.93
CA ALA A 173 15.25 -4.86 -3.68
C ALA A 173 15.65 -3.43 -3.29
N SER A 174 14.68 -2.51 -3.18
CA SER A 174 14.96 -1.13 -2.76
C SER A 174 15.51 -1.08 -1.33
N LEU A 175 14.98 -1.88 -0.40
CA LEU A 175 15.51 -1.95 0.97
C LEU A 175 16.96 -2.45 1.02
N LEU A 176 17.31 -3.41 0.18
CA LEU A 176 18.68 -3.93 0.08
C LEU A 176 19.67 -2.89 -0.40
N HIS A 177 19.25 -2.06 -1.37
CA HIS A 177 20.07 -0.95 -1.87
C HIS A 177 20.14 0.19 -0.85
N ASP A 178 19.03 0.55 -0.22
CA ASP A 178 18.97 1.57 0.84
C ASP A 178 19.89 1.22 2.02
N ASP A 179 19.90 -0.05 2.48
CA ASP A 179 20.77 -0.50 3.57
C ASP A 179 22.26 -0.26 3.28
N VAL A 180 22.67 -0.35 2.01
CA VAL A 180 24.05 -0.06 1.57
C VAL A 180 24.31 1.44 1.48
N LEU A 181 23.33 2.23 1.03
CA LEU A 181 23.46 3.68 0.91
C LEU A 181 23.48 4.38 2.27
N ASP A 182 22.72 3.86 3.24
CA ASP A 182 22.57 4.41 4.58
C ASP A 182 23.60 3.87 5.60
N ASP A 183 24.54 3.00 5.18
CA ASP A 183 25.47 2.27 6.06
C ASP A 183 24.76 1.63 7.28
N ALA A 184 23.58 1.04 7.05
CA ALA A 184 22.76 0.53 8.13
C ALA A 184 23.39 -0.70 8.80
N ASP A 185 23.43 -0.76 10.13
CA ASP A 185 23.86 -1.95 10.89
C ASP A 185 22.71 -2.96 11.11
N THR A 186 21.46 -2.48 11.16
CA THR A 186 20.28 -3.29 11.45
C THR A 186 19.08 -2.96 10.56
N ARG A 187 18.27 -3.98 10.25
CA ARG A 187 17.00 -3.86 9.53
C ARG A 187 15.98 -4.82 10.14
N ARG A 188 14.78 -4.32 10.49
CA ARG A 188 13.70 -5.11 11.13
C ARG A 188 14.14 -5.85 12.41
N GLY A 189 15.08 -5.28 13.17
CA GLY A 189 15.57 -5.85 14.43
C GLY A 189 16.61 -6.96 14.28
N ILE A 190 17.03 -7.29 13.04
CA ILE A 190 18.16 -8.18 12.74
C ILE A 190 19.28 -7.39 12.08
N GLY A 191 20.49 -7.96 11.98
CA GLY A 191 21.59 -7.35 11.23
C GLY A 191 21.18 -7.06 9.78
N SER A 192 21.54 -5.92 9.24
CA SER A 192 21.30 -5.61 7.83
C SER A 192 22.11 -6.54 6.92
N LEU A 193 21.70 -6.73 5.67
CA LEU A 193 22.40 -7.68 4.79
C LEU A 193 23.80 -7.21 4.44
N ASN A 194 24.00 -5.89 4.27
CA ASN A 194 25.31 -5.30 4.03
C ASN A 194 26.26 -5.51 5.20
N PHE A 195 25.78 -5.45 6.44
CA PHE A 195 26.58 -5.78 7.63
C PHE A 195 26.96 -7.27 7.67
N VAL A 196 26.02 -8.16 7.37
CA VAL A 196 26.22 -9.62 7.50
C VAL A 196 27.03 -10.21 6.33
N MET A 197 26.82 -9.73 5.11
CA MET A 197 27.35 -10.33 3.87
C MET A 197 28.14 -9.37 2.98
N GLY A 198 28.27 -8.11 3.37
CA GLY A 198 29.01 -7.07 2.65
C GLY A 198 28.21 -6.37 1.56
N ASN A 199 28.57 -5.11 1.30
CA ASN A 199 27.88 -4.22 0.36
C ASN A 199 27.75 -4.83 -1.04
N LYS A 200 28.81 -5.48 -1.55
CA LYS A 200 28.80 -6.06 -2.91
C LYS A 200 27.70 -7.11 -3.08
N LEU A 201 27.53 -8.00 -2.10
CA LEU A 201 26.52 -9.05 -2.20
C LEU A 201 25.11 -8.49 -1.98
N ALA A 202 24.96 -7.49 -1.12
CA ALA A 202 23.69 -6.79 -0.92
C ALA A 202 23.19 -6.11 -2.20
N VAL A 203 24.08 -5.40 -2.93
CA VAL A 203 23.74 -4.79 -4.23
C VAL A 203 23.31 -5.85 -5.24
N LEU A 204 24.09 -6.93 -5.40
CA LEU A 204 23.77 -8.03 -6.32
C LEU A 204 22.47 -8.75 -5.96
N ALA A 205 22.15 -8.90 -4.67
CA ALA A 205 20.89 -9.47 -4.23
C ALA A 205 19.70 -8.57 -4.61
N GLY A 206 19.84 -7.24 -4.47
CA GLY A 206 18.85 -6.29 -4.94
C GLY A 206 18.63 -6.36 -6.46
N ASP A 207 19.71 -6.40 -7.24
CA ASP A 207 19.66 -6.53 -8.70
C ASP A 207 19.00 -7.84 -9.13
N PHE A 208 19.30 -8.94 -8.43
CA PHE A 208 18.69 -10.23 -8.67
C PHE A 208 17.18 -10.19 -8.42
N LEU A 209 16.71 -9.62 -7.32
CA LEU A 209 15.27 -9.48 -7.04
C LEU A 209 14.57 -8.59 -8.08
N LEU A 210 15.19 -7.49 -8.48
CA LEU A 210 14.66 -6.63 -9.53
C LEU A 210 14.56 -7.38 -10.86
N SER A 211 15.57 -8.18 -11.21
CA SER A 211 15.53 -9.02 -12.42
C SER A 211 14.40 -10.05 -12.40
N ARG A 212 14.14 -10.69 -11.24
CA ARG A 212 13.02 -11.63 -11.05
C ARG A 212 11.67 -10.94 -11.16
N ALA A 213 11.55 -9.73 -10.61
CA ALA A 213 10.37 -8.89 -10.78
C ALA A 213 10.13 -8.57 -12.26
N CYS A 214 11.16 -8.18 -13.02
CA CYS A 214 11.05 -7.92 -14.45
C CYS A 214 10.63 -9.16 -15.27
N ILE A 215 11.19 -10.34 -14.98
CA ILE A 215 10.80 -11.60 -15.64
C ILE A 215 9.32 -11.91 -15.37
N THR A 216 8.90 -11.79 -14.11
CA THR A 216 7.51 -12.04 -13.70
C THR A 216 6.57 -11.03 -14.36
N LEU A 217 6.95 -9.75 -14.40
CA LEU A 217 6.21 -8.67 -15.06
C LEU A 217 6.06 -8.91 -16.56
N ALA A 218 7.13 -9.34 -17.25
CA ALA A 218 7.08 -9.68 -18.67
C ALA A 218 6.16 -10.87 -18.96
N SER A 219 6.09 -11.85 -18.05
CA SER A 219 5.21 -13.02 -18.17
C SER A 219 3.73 -12.65 -18.18
N LEU A 220 3.35 -11.49 -17.62
CA LEU A 220 1.97 -10.98 -17.66
C LEU A 220 1.53 -10.54 -19.05
N LYS A 221 2.45 -10.36 -20.01
CA LYS A 221 2.17 -10.00 -21.41
C LYS A 221 1.23 -8.78 -21.54
N ASN A 222 1.38 -7.79 -20.66
CA ASN A 222 0.62 -6.55 -20.68
C ASN A 222 1.61 -5.37 -20.62
N THR A 223 1.80 -4.69 -21.76
CA THR A 223 2.79 -3.62 -21.92
C THR A 223 2.46 -2.37 -21.10
N GLU A 224 1.18 -2.07 -20.89
CA GLU A 224 0.76 -0.95 -20.04
C GLU A 224 1.14 -1.19 -18.58
N VAL A 225 0.87 -2.40 -18.08
CA VAL A 225 1.27 -2.82 -16.73
C VAL A 225 2.80 -2.79 -16.59
N VAL A 226 3.53 -3.27 -17.59
CA VAL A 226 5.01 -3.19 -17.63
C VAL A 226 5.46 -1.73 -17.51
N SER A 227 4.86 -0.82 -18.29
CA SER A 227 5.19 0.61 -18.25
C SER A 227 4.92 1.24 -16.89
N LEU A 228 3.78 0.93 -16.25
CA LEU A 228 3.44 1.50 -14.93
C LEU A 228 4.43 1.08 -13.85
N ILE A 229 4.81 -0.20 -13.82
CA ILE A 229 5.77 -0.71 -12.84
C ILE A 229 7.18 -0.19 -13.14
N ALA A 230 7.58 -0.09 -14.41
CA ALA A 230 8.86 0.53 -14.79
C ALA A 230 8.95 2.01 -14.33
N THR A 231 7.88 2.79 -14.56
CA THR A 231 7.78 4.16 -14.04
C THR A 231 7.87 4.20 -12.51
N ALA A 232 7.26 3.23 -11.81
CA ALA A 232 7.38 3.15 -10.37
C ALA A 232 8.82 2.90 -9.91
N VAL A 233 9.58 2.04 -10.60
CA VAL A 233 11.00 1.79 -10.31
C VAL A 233 11.85 3.05 -10.54
N GLU A 234 11.63 3.77 -11.64
CA GLU A 234 12.27 5.06 -11.91
C GLU A 234 11.99 6.08 -10.79
N HIS A 235 10.73 6.15 -10.35
CA HIS A 235 10.33 7.00 -9.23
C HIS A 235 11.04 6.62 -7.93
N LEU A 236 11.24 5.34 -7.61
CA LEU A 236 11.97 4.94 -6.40
C LEU A 236 13.41 5.48 -6.41
N VAL A 237 14.11 5.32 -7.54
CA VAL A 237 15.49 5.84 -7.72
C VAL A 237 15.51 7.37 -7.63
N THR A 238 14.52 8.03 -8.23
CA THR A 238 14.37 9.49 -8.17
C THR A 238 14.15 9.96 -6.73
N GLY A 239 13.27 9.28 -5.99
CA GLY A 239 12.98 9.58 -4.58
C GLY A 239 14.20 9.41 -3.68
N GLU A 240 15.03 8.40 -3.93
CA GLU A 240 16.29 8.21 -3.20
C GLU A 240 17.31 9.28 -3.54
N THR A 241 17.47 9.61 -4.83
CA THR A 241 18.38 10.67 -5.28
C THR A 241 17.98 12.04 -4.72
N MET A 242 16.69 12.32 -4.62
CA MET A 242 16.16 13.50 -3.94
C MET A 242 16.62 13.52 -2.47
N GLN A 243 16.47 12.41 -1.75
CA GLN A 243 16.92 12.30 -0.35
C GLN A 243 18.42 12.62 -0.21
N MET A 244 19.26 12.06 -1.08
CA MET A 244 20.72 12.28 -1.06
C MET A 244 21.12 13.72 -1.38
N SER A 245 20.39 14.39 -2.26
CA SER A 245 20.74 15.71 -2.80
C SER A 245 20.00 16.88 -2.12
N THR A 246 19.31 16.65 -1.00
CA THR A 246 18.43 17.66 -0.39
C THR A 246 19.21 18.80 0.28
N SER A 247 19.00 20.05 -0.16
CA SER A 247 19.52 21.27 0.48
C SER A 247 18.82 21.58 1.82
N ALA A 248 19.39 22.47 2.65
CA ALA A 248 18.79 22.85 3.92
C ALA A 248 17.41 23.51 3.75
N GLU A 249 17.22 24.33 2.72
CA GLU A 249 15.96 24.97 2.37
C GLU A 249 14.92 23.94 1.91
N GLN A 250 15.33 22.98 1.09
CA GLN A 250 14.45 21.91 0.59
C GLN A 250 13.97 20.99 1.71
N ARG A 251 14.78 20.72 2.75
CA ARG A 251 14.35 19.95 3.93
C ARG A 251 13.18 20.59 4.68
N SER A 252 13.06 21.91 4.60
CA SER A 252 11.99 22.65 5.27
C SER A 252 10.76 22.88 4.36
N SER A 253 10.84 22.48 3.08
CA SER A 253 9.75 22.63 2.11
C SER A 253 8.78 21.45 2.18
N MET A 254 7.51 21.75 2.46
CA MET A 254 6.43 20.75 2.45
C MET A 254 6.24 20.13 1.07
N ASP A 255 6.33 20.92 0.00
CA ASP A 255 6.12 20.42 -1.36
C ASP A 255 7.23 19.44 -1.75
N TYR A 256 8.48 19.75 -1.39
CA TYR A 256 9.61 18.86 -1.62
C TYR A 256 9.46 17.55 -0.85
N TYR A 257 9.06 17.64 0.43
CA TYR A 257 8.77 16.48 1.26
C TYR A 257 7.69 15.60 0.65
N LEU A 258 6.54 16.17 0.25
CA LEU A 258 5.43 15.42 -0.35
C LEU A 258 5.84 14.75 -1.67
N GLN A 259 6.62 15.45 -2.50
CA GLN A 259 7.12 14.91 -3.75
C GLN A 259 8.10 13.75 -3.52
N LYS A 260 9.07 13.91 -2.62
CA LYS A 260 10.00 12.84 -2.23
C LYS A 260 9.25 11.63 -1.69
N THR A 261 8.28 11.85 -0.80
CA THR A 261 7.45 10.81 -0.20
C THR A 261 6.62 10.06 -1.24
N TYR A 262 6.08 10.79 -2.22
CA TYR A 262 5.40 10.18 -3.36
C TYR A 262 6.34 9.25 -4.14
N TYR A 263 7.50 9.74 -4.53
CA TYR A 263 8.45 8.97 -5.33
C TYR A 263 9.05 7.77 -4.58
N LYS A 264 9.48 7.95 -3.34
CA LYS A 264 10.11 6.89 -2.53
C LYS A 264 9.12 5.83 -2.04
N THR A 265 7.83 6.15 -1.89
CA THR A 265 6.87 5.19 -1.29
C THR A 265 5.55 5.06 -2.03
N ALA A 266 4.84 6.16 -2.29
CA ALA A 266 3.45 6.09 -2.76
C ALA A 266 3.33 5.61 -4.22
N SER A 267 4.31 5.98 -5.06
CA SER A 267 4.37 5.66 -6.49
C SER A 267 4.25 4.16 -6.77
N LEU A 268 4.96 3.33 -6.00
CA LEU A 268 4.93 1.89 -6.20
C LEU A 268 3.54 1.32 -5.93
N ILE A 269 2.88 1.74 -4.85
CA ILE A 269 1.54 1.25 -4.49
C ILE A 269 0.48 1.78 -5.48
N SER A 270 0.53 3.06 -5.84
CA SER A 270 -0.44 3.66 -6.77
C SER A 270 -0.38 3.01 -8.16
N ASN A 271 0.82 2.80 -8.70
CA ASN A 271 0.99 2.12 -9.99
C ASN A 271 0.61 0.63 -9.91
N SER A 272 0.85 -0.05 -8.78
CA SER A 272 0.42 -1.42 -8.58
C SER A 272 -1.12 -1.54 -8.54
N CYS A 273 -1.81 -0.66 -7.82
CA CYS A 273 -3.28 -0.63 -7.79
C CYS A 273 -3.86 -0.33 -9.18
N LYS A 274 -3.27 0.61 -9.93
CA LYS A 274 -3.65 0.89 -11.32
C LYS A 274 -3.46 -0.33 -12.22
N SER A 275 -2.35 -1.05 -12.04
CA SER A 275 -2.04 -2.28 -12.80
C SER A 275 -3.11 -3.36 -12.59
N ILE A 276 -3.60 -3.51 -11.35
CA ILE A 276 -4.72 -4.44 -11.06
C ILE A 276 -5.98 -4.06 -11.85
N ALA A 277 -6.32 -2.77 -11.92
CA ALA A 277 -7.49 -2.31 -12.68
C ALA A 277 -7.34 -2.61 -14.18
N LEU A 278 -6.15 -2.38 -14.75
CA LEU A 278 -5.86 -2.68 -16.15
C LEU A 278 -5.90 -4.19 -16.46
N LEU A 279 -5.36 -5.04 -15.57
CA LEU A 279 -5.45 -6.50 -15.73
C LEU A 279 -6.90 -7.00 -15.71
N THR A 280 -7.75 -6.31 -14.96
CA THR A 280 -9.19 -6.60 -14.81
C THR A 280 -10.00 -6.06 -15.99
N GLY A 281 -9.39 -5.36 -16.96
CA GLY A 281 -10.08 -4.78 -18.12
C GLY A 281 -11.03 -3.64 -17.75
N GLN A 282 -10.79 -2.96 -16.62
CA GLN A 282 -11.60 -1.83 -16.19
C GLN A 282 -11.32 -0.59 -17.04
N THR A 283 -12.25 0.38 -17.00
CA THR A 283 -12.10 1.64 -17.74
C THR A 283 -10.95 2.49 -17.19
N THR A 284 -10.46 3.42 -18.00
CA THR A 284 -9.41 4.37 -17.60
C THR A 284 -9.79 5.16 -16.34
N GLU A 285 -11.07 5.51 -16.18
CA GLU A 285 -11.57 6.21 -15.00
C GLU A 285 -11.40 5.36 -13.73
N VAL A 286 -11.79 4.09 -13.79
CA VAL A 286 -11.63 3.15 -12.66
C VAL A 286 -10.16 2.90 -12.36
N ALA A 287 -9.32 2.76 -13.40
CA ALA A 287 -7.88 2.62 -13.22
C ALA A 287 -7.25 3.85 -12.54
N MET A 288 -7.71 5.06 -12.88
CA MET A 288 -7.28 6.29 -12.21
C MET A 288 -7.79 6.39 -10.77
N LEU A 289 -8.99 5.92 -10.46
CA LEU A 289 -9.47 5.83 -9.08
C LEU A 289 -8.63 4.85 -8.25
N ALA A 290 -8.26 3.70 -8.81
CA ALA A 290 -7.37 2.74 -8.14
C ALA A 290 -5.97 3.33 -7.88
N TYR A 291 -5.45 4.11 -8.83
CA TYR A 291 -4.20 4.85 -8.67
C TYR A 291 -4.28 5.89 -7.54
N GLU A 292 -5.30 6.74 -7.56
CA GLU A 292 -5.50 7.78 -6.54
C GLU A 292 -5.71 7.18 -5.15
N TYR A 293 -6.43 6.06 -5.07
CA TYR A 293 -6.58 5.31 -3.83
C TYR A 293 -5.22 4.90 -3.25
N GLY A 294 -4.38 4.23 -4.04
CA GLY A 294 -3.05 3.79 -3.58
C GLY A 294 -2.15 4.96 -3.17
N LYS A 295 -2.18 6.05 -3.95
CA LYS A 295 -1.41 7.27 -3.68
C LYS A 295 -1.80 7.90 -2.33
N ASN A 296 -3.10 8.08 -2.11
CA ASN A 296 -3.60 8.75 -0.91
C ASN A 296 -3.49 7.87 0.35
N LEU A 297 -3.67 6.56 0.21
CA LEU A 297 -3.53 5.62 1.33
C LEU A 297 -2.14 5.72 1.98
N VAL A 298 -1.08 5.76 1.17
CA VAL A 298 0.30 5.87 1.66
C VAL A 298 0.54 7.19 2.39
N SER A 299 0.04 8.30 1.86
CA SER A 299 0.18 9.61 2.51
C SER A 299 -0.38 9.61 3.93
N ILE A 300 -1.50 8.90 4.16
CA ILE A 300 -2.11 8.83 5.50
C ILE A 300 -1.30 7.90 6.41
N VAL A 301 -0.87 6.74 5.91
CA VAL A 301 -0.05 5.79 6.69
C VAL A 301 1.26 6.43 7.13
N LEU A 302 1.93 7.17 6.25
CA LEU A 302 3.19 7.84 6.56
C LEU A 302 3.00 9.02 7.52
N GLY A 303 1.94 9.82 7.34
CA GLY A 303 1.60 10.89 8.27
C GLY A 303 1.41 10.39 9.71
N ASN A 304 0.83 9.20 9.87
CA ASN A 304 0.65 8.56 11.18
C ASN A 304 1.95 7.95 11.74
N SER A 305 2.79 7.32 10.91
CA SER A 305 4.08 6.77 11.38
C SER A 305 5.05 7.85 11.83
N GLU A 306 5.11 8.98 11.13
CA GLU A 306 5.98 10.09 11.52
C GLU A 306 5.48 10.76 12.79
N SER A 307 4.16 10.97 12.91
CA SER A 307 3.56 11.51 14.13
C SER A 307 3.82 10.63 15.36
N GLN A 308 3.84 9.30 15.22
CA GLN A 308 4.26 8.38 16.29
C GLN A 308 5.75 8.50 16.63
N THR A 309 6.61 8.71 15.62
CA THR A 309 8.05 8.90 15.82
C THR A 309 8.32 10.20 16.59
N TYR A 310 7.68 11.31 16.22
CA TYR A 310 7.82 12.59 16.92
C TYR A 310 7.28 12.55 18.36
N LEU A 311 6.16 11.86 18.61
CA LEU A 311 5.62 11.69 19.96
C LEU A 311 6.56 10.87 20.87
N CYS A 312 7.27 9.89 20.31
CA CYS A 312 8.27 9.10 21.04
C CYS A 312 9.52 9.92 21.40
N PHE A 313 9.90 10.90 20.56
CA PHE A 313 11.02 11.80 20.86
C PHE A 313 10.64 12.95 21.81
N SER A 314 9.37 13.37 21.87
CA SER A 314 8.92 14.43 22.80
C SER A 314 8.70 13.95 24.25
N THR A 315 8.90 12.66 24.52
CA THR A 315 8.72 12.03 25.84
C THR A 315 10.02 11.55 26.49
N GLN A 316 11.19 11.91 25.92
CA GLN A 316 12.52 11.79 26.55
C GLN A 316 13.08 13.18 26.84
#